data_AF-A0A1I7Y8N9-F1
#
_entry.id   AF-A0A1I7Y8N9-F1
#
_cell.length_a   1.000
_cell.length_b   1.000
_cell.length_c   1.000
_cell.angle_alpha   90.00
_cell.angle_beta   90.00
_cell.angle_gamma   90.00
#
_symmetry.space_group_name_H-M   'P 1'
#
loop_
_entity.id
_entity.type
_entity.pdbx_description
1 polymer ?
#
loop_
_entity_poly.entity_id
_entity_poly.type
_entity_poly.pdbx_seq_one_letter_code
_entity_poly.pdbx_strand_id
1 'polypeptide(L)'
;MKDKTIRSMEYGDPEYPRPYHSARPKRRAVLNQQDVDKQFSVAKKRKGQSHLPVVMSHFISSSEITADMRAKIDELKLKCATDLQRYPEYNDDFTLLRWLMGWDFDVDAVVPKLSFCLSTLYALGLHEMNFDSAEDIAEFARSQSATSEYFPGGLMGEDREGNLIGVQCLARAHPKSLALAGRVSEVLRFTIMEGEAAFKIIRKNEAKLGRKLGIKLIVDLAGFSTDLLYAPTLKIYLNLISQLQSMFPDFARSIFVINCPSMLSVAYTAVQPVLSKQTRDKVQFLGADWKEKLAEDLGAENIWPHWGGTKPIPEQAKGKPTGLIRMGGKVPKELRCENNNSWDDDKPMEKLNVPARSVKKVQVEVGPNASRLCWFFKCSSADIDFSIKRDGIYVWPRFRISTEFVPEFGSIDCQEGIYEIESVKKVQVEVGPNASRLCWFFKCSSADIDFSIKRDGIYVWPRFRISTEFVPEFGSIECQKGIYEIEFDNSHGKVWGKDIKYHVLVE
;
A
#
# COMPACT_ATOMS: atom_id res chain seq x y z
N MET A 1 -47.13 19.55 -56.78
CA MET A 1 -47.14 20.54 -57.88
C MET A 1 -46.25 21.72 -57.51
N LYS A 2 -46.13 22.74 -58.37
CA LYS A 2 -45.14 23.83 -58.28
C LYS A 2 -45.37 24.79 -57.10
N ASP A 3 -44.30 25.02 -56.34
CA ASP A 3 -43.62 26.31 -56.13
C ASP A 3 -44.46 27.59 -55.90
N LYS A 4 -44.20 28.26 -54.76
CA LYS A 4 -44.35 29.72 -54.59
C LYS A 4 -43.31 30.27 -53.61
N THR A 5 -42.27 30.89 -54.14
CA THR A 5 -41.26 31.67 -53.40
C THR A 5 -41.75 33.09 -53.12
N ILE A 6 -41.67 33.61 -51.88
CA ILE A 6 -41.57 35.06 -51.60
C ILE A 6 -40.50 35.34 -50.51
N ARG A 7 -39.68 36.36 -50.82
CA ARG A 7 -38.47 36.85 -50.15
C ARG A 7 -38.64 37.34 -48.69
N SER A 8 -37.54 37.33 -47.93
CA SER A 8 -37.13 38.50 -47.14
C SER A 8 -35.61 38.67 -47.04
N MET A 9 -35.14 39.82 -47.57
CA MET A 9 -34.00 40.66 -47.16
C MET A 9 -32.60 40.05 -46.88
N GLU A 10 -31.62 40.52 -47.66
CA GLU A 10 -30.19 40.46 -47.36
C GLU A 10 -29.77 41.61 -46.41
N TYR A 11 -28.82 41.37 -45.50
CA TYR A 11 -28.01 42.41 -44.87
C TYR A 11 -26.70 41.81 -44.30
N GLY A 12 -25.55 42.32 -44.76
CA GLY A 12 -24.23 42.26 -44.09
C GLY A 12 -23.68 40.89 -43.65
N ASP A 13 -22.79 40.30 -44.46
CA ASP A 13 -21.97 39.14 -44.08
C ASP A 13 -20.69 39.57 -43.32
N PRO A 14 -20.46 39.15 -42.06
CA PRO A 14 -19.23 39.44 -41.33
C PRO A 14 -18.17 38.33 -41.54
N GLU A 15 -16.95 38.73 -41.91
CA GLU A 15 -15.88 37.82 -42.35
C GLU A 15 -15.57 36.65 -41.39
N TYR A 16 -15.87 35.42 -41.83
CA TYR A 16 -15.38 34.20 -41.18
C TYR A 16 -13.91 33.92 -41.55
N PRO A 17 -13.01 33.68 -40.57
CA PRO A 17 -11.61 33.35 -40.88
C PRO A 17 -11.48 31.98 -41.54
N ARG A 18 -10.51 31.87 -42.47
CA ARG A 18 -10.31 30.73 -43.37
C ARG A 18 -9.97 29.42 -42.62
N PRO A 19 -10.35 28.24 -43.15
CA PRO A 19 -10.04 26.96 -42.53
C PRO A 19 -8.52 26.69 -42.48
N TYR A 20 -8.01 26.34 -41.30
CA TYR A 20 -6.60 25.95 -41.13
C TYR A 20 -6.29 24.63 -41.84
N HIS A 21 -5.15 24.57 -42.52
CA HIS A 21 -4.69 23.37 -43.22
C HIS A 21 -4.47 22.18 -42.27
N SER A 22 -4.83 20.98 -42.76
CA SER A 22 -4.68 19.71 -42.04
C SER A 22 -3.21 19.29 -41.89
N ALA A 23 -2.59 19.68 -40.78
CA ALA A 23 -1.27 19.19 -40.39
C ALA A 23 -1.31 17.66 -40.20
N ARG A 24 -0.54 16.93 -41.02
CA ARG A 24 -0.37 15.46 -40.87
C ARG A 24 0.14 15.15 -39.46
N PRO A 25 -0.32 14.05 -38.81
CA PRO A 25 0.18 13.66 -37.50
C PRO A 25 1.70 13.45 -37.53
N LYS A 26 2.45 14.26 -36.77
CA LYS A 26 3.86 13.97 -36.51
C LYS A 26 3.91 12.65 -35.74
N ARG A 27 4.61 11.64 -36.29
CA ARG A 27 4.87 10.38 -35.56
C ARG A 27 5.50 10.74 -34.22
N ARG A 28 4.81 10.42 -33.12
CA ARG A 28 5.37 10.54 -31.78
C ARG A 28 6.53 9.55 -31.71
N ALA A 29 7.73 10.03 -31.42
CA ALA A 29 8.90 9.16 -31.37
C ALA A 29 8.71 8.09 -30.29
N VAL A 30 9.02 6.84 -30.62
CA VAL A 30 9.19 5.79 -29.62
C VAL A 30 10.46 6.13 -28.84
N LEU A 31 10.34 6.28 -27.52
CA LEU A 31 11.51 6.47 -26.65
C LEU A 31 12.43 5.27 -26.80
N ASN A 32 13.68 5.51 -27.16
CA ASN A 32 14.67 4.43 -27.27
C ASN A 32 15.32 4.17 -25.91
N GLN A 33 15.96 3.01 -25.74
CA GLN A 33 16.61 2.60 -24.49
C GLN A 33 17.52 3.69 -23.90
N GLN A 34 18.32 4.36 -24.74
CA GLN A 34 19.23 5.42 -24.31
C GLN A 34 18.52 6.65 -23.71
N ASP A 35 17.26 6.91 -24.05
CA ASP A 35 16.50 8.04 -23.49
C ASP A 35 15.87 7.70 -22.14
N VAL A 36 15.61 6.40 -21.90
CA VAL A 36 15.29 5.85 -20.58
C VAL A 36 16.55 5.90 -19.69
N ASP A 37 17.68 5.37 -20.17
CA ASP A 37 18.95 5.35 -19.42
C ASP A 37 19.44 6.76 -19.03
N LYS A 38 19.25 7.76 -19.91
CA LYS A 38 19.57 9.17 -19.60
C LYS A 38 18.80 9.71 -18.40
N GLN A 39 17.51 9.36 -18.23
CA GLN A 39 16.73 9.84 -17.08
C GLN A 39 17.26 9.31 -15.74
N PHE A 40 17.93 8.15 -15.72
CA PHE A 40 18.53 7.57 -14.51
C PHE A 40 19.92 8.15 -14.15
N SER A 41 20.51 9.00 -15.00
CA SER A 41 21.92 9.41 -14.86
C SER A 41 22.19 10.63 -13.95
N VAL A 42 21.19 11.44 -13.59
CA VAL A 42 21.39 12.79 -13.02
C VAL A 42 21.05 12.87 -11.52
N ALA A 43 21.88 12.26 -10.65
CA ALA A 43 21.68 12.33 -9.19
C ALA A 43 22.95 12.16 -8.31
N LYS A 44 24.07 12.86 -8.59
CA LYS A 44 25.26 12.85 -7.71
C LYS A 44 25.91 14.23 -7.50
N LYS A 45 25.65 14.88 -6.34
CA LYS A 45 26.60 15.69 -5.54
C LYS A 45 25.94 16.36 -4.31
N ARG A 46 26.19 15.82 -3.11
CA ARG A 46 26.36 16.58 -1.85
C ARG A 46 27.46 15.89 -1.01
N LYS A 47 28.08 16.63 -0.08
CA LYS A 47 29.19 16.17 0.77
C LYS A 47 28.73 15.96 2.22
N GLY A 48 29.33 15.03 2.95
CA GLY A 48 29.37 15.04 4.42
C GLY A 48 29.12 13.69 5.10
N GLN A 49 30.06 13.28 5.96
CA GLN A 49 29.91 12.36 7.09
C GLN A 49 29.27 10.97 6.87
N SER A 50 30.09 9.99 6.50
CA SER A 50 30.41 8.80 7.33
C SER A 50 31.45 7.94 6.60
N HIS A 51 32.16 7.06 7.31
CA HIS A 51 33.33 6.35 6.77
C HIS A 51 33.05 4.98 6.12
N LEU A 52 31.78 4.65 5.85
CA LEU A 52 31.42 3.44 5.10
C LEU A 52 31.92 3.53 3.64
N PRO A 53 32.54 2.46 3.09
CA PRO A 53 33.16 2.50 1.77
C PRO A 53 32.14 2.61 0.62
N VAL A 54 32.61 3.12 -0.52
CA VAL A 54 31.80 3.41 -1.70
C VAL A 54 31.20 2.12 -2.29
N VAL A 55 29.86 2.02 -2.24
CA VAL A 55 29.04 0.91 -2.77
C VAL A 55 29.42 -0.43 -2.14
N MET A 56 28.97 -0.65 -0.91
CA MET A 56 28.94 -2.00 -0.33
C MET A 56 27.96 -2.90 -1.10
N SER A 57 28.33 -4.16 -1.29
CA SER A 57 27.42 -5.16 -1.86
C SER A 57 26.24 -5.41 -0.92
N HIS A 58 25.03 -5.53 -1.47
CA HIS A 58 23.85 -5.99 -0.73
C HIS A 58 23.83 -7.53 -0.57
N PHE A 59 24.81 -8.24 -1.13
CA PHE A 59 24.79 -9.69 -1.35
C PHE A 59 25.97 -10.42 -0.67
N ILE A 60 26.35 -9.95 0.53
CA ILE A 60 27.54 -10.39 1.27
C ILE A 60 27.46 -11.80 1.87
N SER A 61 28.63 -12.44 1.96
CA SER A 61 28.92 -13.63 2.77
C SER A 61 29.12 -13.31 4.26
N SER A 62 29.08 -14.32 5.13
CA SER A 62 29.41 -14.17 6.56
C SER A 62 30.82 -13.62 6.78
N SER A 63 31.76 -13.95 5.88
CA SER A 63 33.14 -13.46 5.88
C SER A 63 33.31 -11.98 5.49
N GLU A 64 32.28 -11.37 4.90
CA GLU A 64 32.28 -9.95 4.49
C GLU A 64 31.58 -9.02 5.51
N ILE A 65 31.06 -9.57 6.62
CA ILE A 65 30.46 -8.78 7.70
C ILE A 65 31.59 -8.04 8.46
N THR A 66 31.73 -6.74 8.19
CA THR A 66 32.77 -5.89 8.79
C THR A 66 32.54 -5.63 10.28
N ALA A 67 33.55 -5.10 10.98
CA ALA A 67 33.41 -4.65 12.36
C ALA A 67 32.34 -3.55 12.53
N ASP A 68 32.23 -2.62 11.58
CA ASP A 68 31.20 -1.57 11.59
C ASP A 68 29.79 -2.15 11.39
N MET A 69 29.66 -3.13 10.49
CA MET A 69 28.41 -3.89 10.32
C MET A 69 28.05 -4.65 11.59
N ARG A 70 29.01 -5.33 12.22
CA ARG A 70 28.82 -6.03 13.50
C ARG A 70 28.30 -5.09 14.58
N ALA A 71 28.97 -3.96 14.79
CA ALA A 71 28.55 -2.96 15.77
C ALA A 71 27.11 -2.45 15.52
N LYS A 72 26.72 -2.25 14.26
CA LYS A 72 25.35 -1.83 13.90
C LYS A 72 24.30 -2.94 14.04
N ILE A 73 24.66 -4.20 13.79
CA ILE A 73 23.81 -5.37 14.09
C ILE A 73 23.57 -5.44 15.60
N ASP A 74 24.62 -5.33 16.40
CA ASP A 74 24.54 -5.53 17.86
C ASP A 74 23.83 -4.34 18.55
N GLU A 75 23.99 -3.10 18.04
CA GLU A 75 23.17 -1.94 18.45
C GLU A 75 21.68 -2.17 18.20
N LEU A 76 21.32 -2.72 17.02
CA LEU A 76 19.94 -3.03 16.66
C LEU A 76 19.38 -4.21 17.49
N LYS A 77 20.18 -5.26 17.76
CA LYS A 77 19.81 -6.36 18.65
C LYS A 77 19.47 -5.85 20.05
N LEU A 78 20.27 -4.92 20.58
CA LEU A 78 20.02 -4.30 21.88
C LEU A 78 18.73 -3.46 21.88
N LYS A 79 18.53 -2.60 20.88
CA LYS A 79 17.35 -1.71 20.79
C LYS A 79 16.04 -2.47 20.49
N CYS A 80 16.08 -3.64 19.86
CA CYS A 80 14.91 -4.46 19.53
C CYS A 80 14.80 -5.77 20.36
N ALA A 81 15.54 -5.91 21.46
CA ALA A 81 15.67 -7.17 22.20
C ALA A 81 14.34 -7.87 22.54
N THR A 82 13.32 -7.12 22.98
CA THR A 82 11.99 -7.66 23.34
C THR A 82 11.24 -8.23 22.14
N ASP A 83 11.29 -7.55 20.98
CA ASP A 83 10.61 -8.04 19.77
C ASP A 83 11.38 -9.21 19.14
N LEU A 84 12.71 -9.20 19.21
CA LEU A 84 13.57 -10.30 18.77
C LEU A 84 13.44 -11.54 19.67
N GLN A 85 13.19 -11.37 20.97
CA GLN A 85 12.85 -12.47 21.87
C GLN A 85 11.47 -13.07 21.51
N ARG A 86 10.52 -12.25 21.07
CA ARG A 86 9.19 -12.68 20.62
C ARG A 86 9.21 -13.36 19.24
N TYR A 87 10.17 -13.01 18.38
CA TYR A 87 10.34 -13.64 17.05
C TYR A 87 11.82 -14.02 16.81
N PRO A 88 12.32 -15.11 17.43
CA PRO A 88 13.75 -15.45 17.44
C PRO A 88 14.41 -15.62 16.07
N GLU A 89 13.65 -16.04 15.04
CA GLU A 89 14.16 -16.16 13.67
C GLU A 89 14.65 -14.85 13.05
N TYR A 90 14.20 -13.69 13.53
CA TYR A 90 14.67 -12.37 13.07
C TYR A 90 15.96 -11.91 13.77
N ASN A 91 16.47 -12.67 14.75
CA ASN A 91 17.72 -12.37 15.46
C ASN A 91 18.97 -12.89 14.72
N ASP A 92 18.84 -13.15 13.41
CA ASP A 92 19.95 -13.52 12.53
C ASP A 92 20.63 -12.28 11.92
N ASP A 93 21.92 -12.39 11.64
CA ASP A 93 22.72 -11.26 11.16
C ASP A 93 22.29 -10.79 9.75
N PHE A 94 21.90 -11.70 8.85
CA PHE A 94 21.56 -11.33 7.47
C PHE A 94 20.20 -10.63 7.38
N THR A 95 19.22 -11.03 8.19
CA THR A 95 17.94 -10.31 8.33
C THR A 95 18.15 -8.93 8.95
N LEU A 96 18.92 -8.82 10.04
CA LEU A 96 19.22 -7.51 10.63
C LEU A 96 20.01 -6.62 9.66
N LEU A 97 20.91 -7.20 8.84
CA LEU A 97 21.57 -6.51 7.74
C LEU A 97 20.60 -6.07 6.63
N ARG A 98 19.53 -6.81 6.30
CA ARG A 98 18.48 -6.31 5.38
C ARG A 98 17.81 -5.05 5.90
N TRP A 99 17.51 -5.02 7.20
CA TRP A 99 16.92 -3.85 7.83
C TRP A 99 17.88 -2.66 7.84
N LEU A 100 19.14 -2.86 8.24
CA LEU A 100 20.17 -1.83 8.23
C LEU A 100 20.44 -1.31 6.81
N MET A 101 20.73 -2.21 5.85
CA MET A 101 20.93 -1.84 4.44
C MET A 101 19.71 -1.16 3.83
N GLY A 102 18.50 -1.62 4.15
CA GLY A 102 17.23 -1.07 3.67
C GLY A 102 16.95 0.39 4.09
N TRP A 103 17.61 0.85 5.16
CA TRP A 103 17.42 2.18 5.75
C TRP A 103 18.76 2.88 6.00
N ASP A 104 19.73 2.70 5.09
CA ASP A 104 21.04 3.40 5.05
C ASP A 104 21.83 3.35 6.39
N PHE A 105 21.71 2.24 7.13
CA PHE A 105 22.28 1.97 8.46
C PHE A 105 21.80 2.90 9.61
N ASP A 106 20.70 3.64 9.40
CA ASP A 106 20.01 4.40 10.44
C ASP A 106 19.20 3.47 11.36
N VAL A 107 19.81 3.08 12.48
CA VAL A 107 19.22 2.18 13.47
C VAL A 107 17.94 2.76 14.08
N ASP A 108 17.89 4.07 14.33
CA ASP A 108 16.73 4.72 14.96
C ASP A 108 15.55 4.85 13.97
N ALA A 109 15.83 4.94 12.66
CA ALA A 109 14.82 4.75 11.63
C ALA A 109 14.38 3.28 11.50
N VAL A 110 15.24 2.29 11.73
CA VAL A 110 14.90 0.86 11.64
C VAL A 110 14.00 0.40 12.78
N VAL A 111 14.36 0.67 14.04
CA VAL A 111 13.70 0.14 15.25
C VAL A 111 12.16 0.18 15.20
N PRO A 112 11.48 1.32 14.93
CA PRO A 112 10.02 1.37 14.91
C PRO A 112 9.40 0.61 13.72
N LYS A 113 10.15 0.35 12.65
CA LYS A 113 9.69 -0.41 11.48
C LYS A 113 9.85 -1.92 11.68
N LEU A 114 10.98 -2.34 12.27
CA LEU A 114 11.21 -3.73 12.67
C LEU A 114 10.18 -4.15 13.74
N SER A 115 9.98 -3.33 14.78
CA SER A 115 8.97 -3.57 15.81
C SER A 115 7.54 -3.67 15.25
N PHE A 116 7.17 -2.79 14.31
CA PHE A 116 5.90 -2.87 13.59
C PHE A 116 5.78 -4.17 12.77
N CYS A 117 6.84 -4.57 12.06
CA CYS A 117 6.86 -5.77 11.25
C CYS A 117 6.70 -7.03 12.12
N LEU A 118 7.52 -7.17 13.17
CA LEU A 118 7.47 -8.30 14.09
C LEU A 118 6.12 -8.38 14.82
N SER A 119 5.57 -7.24 15.27
CA SER A 119 4.22 -7.19 15.84
C SER A 119 3.15 -7.66 14.85
N THR A 120 3.29 -7.31 13.56
CA THR A 120 2.37 -7.74 12.50
C THR A 120 2.47 -9.24 12.23
N LEU A 121 3.69 -9.78 12.08
CA LEU A 121 3.91 -11.20 11.83
C LEU A 121 3.52 -12.08 13.02
N TYR A 122 3.70 -11.58 14.24
CA TYR A 122 3.23 -12.23 15.46
C TYR A 122 1.70 -12.27 15.54
N ALA A 123 1.02 -11.15 15.30
CA ALA A 123 -0.44 -11.04 15.24
C ALA A 123 -1.09 -11.84 14.09
N LEU A 124 -0.29 -12.33 13.14
CA LEU A 124 -0.69 -13.25 12.07
C LEU A 124 -0.37 -14.73 12.38
N GLY A 125 0.19 -15.04 13.55
CA GLY A 125 0.54 -16.41 13.97
C GLY A 125 1.79 -16.99 13.28
N LEU A 126 2.51 -16.20 12.47
CA LEU A 126 3.60 -16.75 11.65
C LEU A 126 4.84 -17.17 12.43
N HIS A 127 4.96 -16.78 13.70
CA HIS A 127 6.02 -17.27 14.58
C HIS A 127 5.86 -18.76 14.93
N GLU A 128 4.65 -19.32 14.79
CA GLU A 128 4.35 -20.75 15.02
C GLU A 128 4.36 -21.57 13.71
N MET A 129 4.28 -20.90 12.55
CA MET A 129 4.19 -21.56 11.24
C MET A 129 5.57 -21.87 10.64
N ASN A 130 5.67 -23.02 10.00
CA ASN A 130 6.85 -23.48 9.28
C ASN A 130 6.52 -23.79 7.81
N PHE A 131 7.48 -23.50 6.94
CA PHE A 131 7.44 -23.79 5.50
C PHE A 131 8.82 -24.29 5.10
N ASP A 132 8.88 -25.33 4.26
CA ASP A 132 10.11 -25.98 3.81
C ASP A 132 10.24 -26.01 2.29
N SER A 133 9.14 -25.83 1.55
CA SER A 133 9.11 -25.78 0.08
C SER A 133 8.26 -24.63 -0.49
N ALA A 134 8.44 -24.33 -1.78
CA ALA A 134 7.58 -23.39 -2.50
C ALA A 134 6.16 -23.95 -2.70
N GLU A 135 6.05 -25.28 -2.76
CA GLU A 135 4.83 -26.05 -2.84
C GLU A 135 3.97 -25.86 -1.57
N ASP A 136 4.55 -25.93 -0.36
CA ASP A 136 3.85 -25.68 0.91
C ASP A 136 3.22 -24.28 0.92
N ILE A 137 4.00 -23.28 0.50
CA ILE A 137 3.58 -21.88 0.43
C ILE A 137 2.45 -21.72 -0.59
N ALA A 138 2.53 -22.42 -1.72
CA ALA A 138 1.52 -22.39 -2.77
C ALA A 138 0.21 -23.13 -2.38
N GLU A 139 0.26 -24.08 -1.45
CA GLU A 139 -0.94 -24.68 -0.83
C GLU A 139 -1.52 -23.79 0.26
N PHE A 140 -0.69 -23.35 1.21
CA PHE A 140 -1.06 -22.40 2.28
C PHE A 140 -1.70 -21.11 1.71
N ALA A 141 -1.18 -20.59 0.60
CA ALA A 141 -1.76 -19.44 -0.09
C ALA A 141 -3.21 -19.67 -0.54
N ARG A 142 -3.50 -20.89 -1.02
CA ARG A 142 -4.84 -21.28 -1.52
C ARG A 142 -5.83 -21.53 -0.38
N SER A 143 -5.37 -21.98 0.79
CA SER A 143 -6.24 -22.16 1.95
C SER A 143 -6.65 -20.85 2.64
N GLN A 144 -6.00 -19.70 2.35
CA GLN A 144 -6.36 -18.43 2.97
C GLN A 144 -7.71 -17.85 2.52
N SER A 145 -8.13 -18.09 1.28
CA SER A 145 -9.42 -17.62 0.75
C SER A 145 -9.79 -18.29 -0.57
N ALA A 146 -11.10 -18.44 -0.82
CA ALA A 146 -11.63 -18.84 -2.13
C ALA A 146 -11.23 -17.89 -3.27
N THR A 147 -10.81 -16.66 -2.98
CA THR A 147 -10.33 -15.69 -3.97
C THR A 147 -8.81 -15.77 -4.25
N SER A 148 -8.03 -16.54 -3.48
CA SER A 148 -6.56 -16.55 -3.58
C SER A 148 -6.02 -16.93 -4.97
N GLU A 149 -6.61 -17.91 -5.67
CA GLU A 149 -6.17 -18.32 -7.04
C GLU A 149 -6.29 -17.17 -8.06
N TYR A 150 -7.14 -16.17 -7.80
CA TYR A 150 -7.33 -14.99 -8.65
C TYR A 150 -6.37 -13.83 -8.31
N PHE A 151 -5.60 -13.92 -7.20
CA PHE A 151 -4.52 -13.00 -6.90
C PHE A 151 -3.20 -13.57 -7.47
N PRO A 152 -2.71 -13.04 -8.61
CA PRO A 152 -1.68 -13.72 -9.38
C PRO A 152 -0.31 -13.69 -8.71
N GLY A 153 0.44 -14.78 -8.88
CA GLY A 153 1.82 -14.92 -8.43
C GLY A 153 2.10 -16.25 -7.72
N GLY A 154 3.30 -16.34 -7.14
CA GLY A 154 3.78 -17.48 -6.36
C GLY A 154 5.30 -17.64 -6.45
N LEU A 155 5.79 -18.81 -6.03
CA LEU A 155 7.20 -19.20 -6.07
C LEU A 155 7.40 -20.41 -7.01
N MET A 156 8.61 -20.58 -7.53
CA MET A 156 9.04 -21.76 -8.30
C MET A 156 10.03 -22.67 -7.54
N GLY A 157 10.38 -22.32 -6.31
CA GLY A 157 11.52 -22.89 -5.58
C GLY A 157 12.75 -22.00 -5.72
N GLU A 158 13.93 -22.62 -5.81
CA GLU A 158 15.23 -21.95 -5.77
C GLU A 158 15.94 -21.93 -7.14
N ASP A 159 16.84 -20.96 -7.34
CA ASP A 159 17.83 -20.99 -8.43
C ASP A 159 19.09 -21.78 -8.04
N ARG A 160 20.07 -21.85 -8.97
CA ARG A 160 21.36 -22.52 -8.73
C ARG A 160 22.19 -21.92 -7.58
N GLU A 161 21.82 -20.74 -7.08
CA GLU A 161 22.46 -20.07 -5.95
C GLU A 161 21.65 -20.19 -4.64
N GLY A 162 20.49 -20.85 -4.63
CA GLY A 162 19.60 -20.90 -3.47
C GLY A 162 18.79 -19.61 -3.24
N ASN A 163 18.79 -18.66 -4.17
CA ASN A 163 17.83 -17.54 -4.15
C ASN A 163 16.45 -18.07 -4.54
N LEU A 164 15.38 -17.60 -3.89
CA LEU A 164 14.03 -17.98 -4.31
C LEU A 164 13.65 -17.32 -5.64
N ILE A 165 13.05 -18.11 -6.53
CA ILE A 165 12.47 -17.63 -7.78
C ILE A 165 10.99 -17.30 -7.52
N GLY A 166 10.66 -16.01 -7.54
CA GLY A 166 9.28 -15.52 -7.43
C GLY A 166 8.72 -15.10 -8.78
N VAL A 167 7.40 -15.25 -8.97
CA VAL A 167 6.70 -14.75 -10.16
C VAL A 167 5.50 -13.89 -9.76
N GLN A 168 5.29 -12.79 -10.47
CA GLN A 168 4.19 -11.85 -10.29
C GLN A 168 3.52 -11.53 -11.63
N CYS A 169 2.45 -12.28 -11.95
CA CYS A 169 1.65 -12.09 -13.17
C CYS A 169 0.59 -10.99 -13.00
N LEU A 170 0.94 -9.87 -12.34
CA LEU A 170 -0.01 -8.81 -11.95
C LEU A 170 -0.78 -8.21 -13.13
N ALA A 171 -0.23 -8.26 -14.35
CA ALA A 171 -0.92 -7.85 -15.56
C ALA A 171 -2.18 -8.68 -15.89
N ARG A 172 -2.32 -9.87 -15.30
CA ARG A 172 -3.49 -10.76 -15.40
C ARG A 172 -4.45 -10.64 -14.23
N ALA A 173 -4.18 -9.79 -13.24
CA ALA A 173 -5.14 -9.48 -12.19
C ALA A 173 -6.37 -8.77 -12.79
N HIS A 174 -7.54 -8.94 -12.16
CA HIS A 174 -8.73 -8.18 -12.50
C HIS A 174 -9.21 -7.39 -11.25
N PRO A 175 -8.56 -6.24 -10.93
CA PRO A 175 -8.66 -5.59 -9.62
C PRO A 175 -10.08 -5.32 -9.14
N LYS A 176 -10.97 -4.86 -10.04
CA LYS A 176 -12.36 -4.56 -9.68
C LYS A 176 -13.20 -5.78 -9.33
N SER A 177 -12.84 -6.99 -9.77
CA SER A 177 -13.54 -8.22 -9.30
C SER A 177 -12.93 -8.78 -8.03
N LEU A 178 -11.62 -8.61 -7.81
CA LEU A 178 -10.97 -8.95 -6.55
C LEU A 178 -11.52 -8.09 -5.40
N ALA A 179 -11.60 -6.77 -5.61
CA ALA A 179 -12.11 -5.83 -4.61
C ALA A 179 -13.60 -6.05 -4.25
N LEU A 180 -14.41 -6.69 -5.10
CA LEU A 180 -15.81 -7.06 -4.83
C LEU A 180 -15.98 -8.46 -4.21
N ALA A 181 -14.89 -9.18 -3.98
CA ALA A 181 -14.88 -10.59 -3.59
C ALA A 181 -14.00 -10.91 -2.37
N GLY A 182 -13.32 -9.92 -1.80
CA GLY A 182 -12.59 -10.05 -0.55
C GLY A 182 -12.31 -8.68 0.08
N ARG A 183 -12.01 -8.69 1.37
CA ARG A 183 -11.62 -7.49 2.13
C ARG A 183 -10.22 -7.04 1.75
N VAL A 184 -9.95 -5.74 1.85
CA VAL A 184 -8.59 -5.22 1.65
C VAL A 184 -7.61 -5.78 2.70
N SER A 185 -8.10 -6.06 3.92
CA SER A 185 -7.36 -6.73 4.97
C SER A 185 -6.95 -8.17 4.63
N GLU A 186 -7.77 -8.92 3.89
CA GLU A 186 -7.45 -10.29 3.45
C GLU A 186 -6.29 -10.31 2.46
N VAL A 187 -6.30 -9.39 1.48
CA VAL A 187 -5.21 -9.24 0.51
C VAL A 187 -3.91 -8.84 1.21
N LEU A 188 -3.96 -7.85 2.11
CA LEU A 188 -2.79 -7.45 2.91
C LEU A 188 -2.27 -8.61 3.77
N ARG A 189 -3.15 -9.26 4.53
CA ARG A 189 -2.82 -10.43 5.37
C ARG A 189 -2.15 -11.53 4.55
N PHE A 190 -2.80 -11.99 3.49
CA PHE A 190 -2.29 -13.10 2.67
C PHE A 190 -0.93 -12.76 2.03
N THR A 191 -0.77 -11.61 1.38
CA THR A 191 0.50 -11.30 0.70
C THR A 191 1.64 -11.02 1.68
N ILE A 192 1.35 -10.48 2.87
CA ILE A 192 2.34 -10.40 3.97
C ILE A 192 2.74 -11.81 4.43
N MET A 193 1.78 -12.74 4.53
CA MET A 193 2.08 -14.11 4.96
C MET A 193 2.88 -14.89 3.93
N GLU A 194 2.56 -14.79 2.63
CA GLU A 194 3.36 -15.38 1.55
C GLU A 194 4.78 -14.79 1.49
N GLY A 195 4.93 -13.49 1.78
CA GLY A 195 6.22 -12.83 1.90
C GLY A 195 7.10 -13.42 3.02
N GLU A 196 6.57 -13.49 4.25
CA GLU A 196 7.34 -14.04 5.38
C GLU A 196 7.57 -15.56 5.25
N ALA A 197 6.64 -16.30 4.65
CA ALA A 197 6.85 -17.72 4.35
C ALA A 197 8.04 -17.93 3.40
N ALA A 198 8.18 -17.08 2.37
CA ALA A 198 9.36 -17.07 1.50
C ALA A 198 10.64 -16.72 2.30
N PHE A 199 10.55 -15.77 3.24
CA PHE A 199 11.69 -15.40 4.09
C PHE A 199 12.13 -16.49 5.07
N LYS A 200 11.22 -17.34 5.56
CA LYS A 200 11.56 -18.53 6.36
C LYS A 200 12.46 -19.50 5.58
N ILE A 201 12.13 -19.80 4.32
CA ILE A 201 12.97 -20.64 3.46
C ILE A 201 14.31 -19.96 3.17
N ILE A 202 14.30 -18.65 2.86
CA ILE A 202 15.52 -17.86 2.65
C ILE A 202 16.44 -17.95 3.88
N ARG A 203 15.97 -17.66 5.10
CA ARG A 203 16.79 -17.73 6.32
C ARG A 203 17.33 -19.15 6.58
N LYS A 204 16.51 -20.18 6.37
CA LYS A 204 16.93 -21.59 6.42
C LYS A 204 18.09 -21.89 5.45
N ASN A 205 18.11 -21.27 4.27
CA ASN A 205 19.15 -21.49 3.26
C ASN A 205 20.39 -20.60 3.48
N GLU A 206 20.23 -19.39 4.00
CA GLU A 206 21.35 -18.52 4.41
C GLU A 206 22.20 -19.17 5.49
N ALA A 207 21.55 -19.81 6.48
CA ALA A 207 22.23 -20.58 7.52
C ALA A 207 23.02 -21.79 6.98
N LYS A 208 22.56 -22.42 5.89
CA LYS A 208 23.27 -23.52 5.20
C LYS A 208 24.44 -23.02 4.32
N LEU A 209 24.23 -21.91 3.62
CA LEU A 209 25.14 -21.43 2.56
C LEU A 209 26.14 -20.35 3.01
N GLY A 210 26.02 -19.84 4.24
CA GLY A 210 26.98 -18.88 4.81
C GLY A 210 27.03 -17.53 4.08
N ARG A 211 25.96 -17.16 3.37
CA ARG A 211 25.83 -15.89 2.64
C ARG A 211 24.40 -15.42 2.57
N LYS A 212 24.23 -14.11 2.43
CA LYS A 212 22.94 -13.45 2.28
C LYS A 212 22.28 -13.89 0.96
N LEU A 213 21.01 -14.25 1.00
CA LEU A 213 20.15 -14.64 -0.13
C LEU A 213 18.99 -13.64 -0.33
N GLY A 214 18.06 -13.94 -1.23
CA GLY A 214 16.88 -13.11 -1.51
C GLY A 214 15.98 -13.72 -2.59
N ILE A 215 15.14 -12.89 -3.19
CA ILE A 215 14.21 -13.30 -4.26
C ILE A 215 14.68 -12.76 -5.61
N LYS A 216 14.89 -13.63 -6.60
CA LYS A 216 14.94 -13.24 -8.02
C LYS A 216 13.50 -13.25 -8.55
N LEU A 217 13.00 -12.09 -8.96
CA LEU A 217 11.57 -11.86 -9.22
C LEU A 217 11.29 -11.69 -10.72
N ILE A 218 10.43 -12.53 -11.28
CA ILE A 218 9.88 -12.36 -12.63
C ILE A 218 8.56 -11.57 -12.54
N VAL A 219 8.50 -10.41 -13.19
CA VAL A 219 7.27 -9.61 -13.34
C VAL A 219 6.76 -9.79 -14.78
N ASP A 220 5.69 -10.56 -14.93
CA ASP A 220 5.13 -10.89 -16.23
C ASP A 220 4.02 -9.90 -16.60
N LEU A 221 4.27 -9.08 -17.63
CA LEU A 221 3.32 -8.08 -18.13
C LEU A 221 2.39 -8.59 -19.24
N ALA A 222 2.43 -9.89 -19.57
CA ALA A 222 1.54 -10.50 -20.55
C ALA A 222 0.06 -10.37 -20.14
N GLY A 223 -0.72 -9.65 -20.96
CA GLY A 223 -2.15 -9.41 -20.75
C GLY A 223 -2.51 -8.06 -20.12
N PHE A 224 -1.53 -7.15 -19.95
CA PHE A 224 -1.75 -5.83 -19.35
C PHE A 224 -2.93 -5.06 -19.96
N SER A 225 -3.90 -4.68 -19.11
CA SER A 225 -5.03 -3.80 -19.44
C SER A 225 -4.94 -2.48 -18.68
N THR A 226 -5.47 -1.41 -19.27
CA THR A 226 -5.68 -0.13 -18.56
C THR A 226 -6.66 -0.23 -17.39
N ASP A 227 -7.44 -1.32 -17.27
CA ASP A 227 -8.27 -1.60 -16.08
C ASP A 227 -7.45 -1.67 -14.79
N LEU A 228 -6.17 -2.05 -14.88
CA LEU A 228 -5.21 -2.07 -13.76
C LEU A 228 -4.95 -0.67 -13.19
N LEU A 229 -5.25 0.38 -13.96
CA LEU A 229 -5.06 1.78 -13.59
C LEU A 229 -6.33 2.43 -12.98
N TYR A 230 -7.40 1.65 -12.76
CA TYR A 230 -8.61 2.14 -12.09
C TYR A 230 -8.27 2.61 -10.66
N ALA A 231 -8.33 3.93 -10.44
CA ALA A 231 -7.68 4.60 -9.31
C ALA A 231 -7.99 4.05 -7.92
N PRO A 232 -9.25 3.71 -7.54
CA PRO A 232 -9.54 3.14 -6.23
C PRO A 232 -8.84 1.81 -5.97
N THR A 233 -8.83 0.92 -6.96
CA THR A 233 -8.15 -0.38 -6.83
C THR A 233 -6.63 -0.25 -7.00
N LEU A 234 -6.16 0.63 -7.89
CA LEU A 234 -4.73 0.93 -8.02
C LEU A 234 -4.15 1.43 -6.69
N LYS A 235 -4.88 2.28 -5.95
CA LYS A 235 -4.49 2.75 -4.62
C LYS A 235 -4.28 1.61 -3.62
N ILE A 236 -5.13 0.58 -3.65
CA ILE A 236 -4.97 -0.63 -2.81
C ILE A 236 -3.66 -1.35 -3.16
N TYR A 237 -3.35 -1.55 -4.44
CA TYR A 237 -2.08 -2.15 -4.86
C TYR A 237 -0.86 -1.29 -4.51
N LEU A 238 -0.95 0.04 -4.62
CA LEU A 238 0.13 0.96 -4.24
C LEU A 238 0.38 0.96 -2.72
N ASN A 239 -0.69 0.93 -1.90
CA ASN A 239 -0.60 0.75 -0.45
C ASN A 239 0.07 -0.60 -0.12
N LEU A 240 -0.34 -1.70 -0.76
CA LEU A 240 0.24 -3.04 -0.58
C LEU A 240 1.75 -3.06 -0.95
N ILE A 241 2.13 -2.52 -2.11
CA ILE A 241 3.53 -2.46 -2.56
C ILE A 241 4.40 -1.63 -1.60
N SER A 242 3.86 -0.53 -1.06
CA SER A 242 4.54 0.26 -0.03
C SER A 242 4.67 -0.50 1.29
N GLN A 243 3.64 -1.23 1.71
CA GLN A 243 3.61 -2.00 2.95
C GLN A 243 4.61 -3.16 2.92
N LEU A 244 4.65 -3.91 1.81
CA LEU A 244 5.57 -5.05 1.62
C LEU A 244 7.04 -4.59 1.64
N GLN A 245 7.40 -3.54 0.89
CA GLN A 245 8.77 -3.00 0.91
C GLN A 245 9.19 -2.46 2.29
N SER A 246 8.23 -1.96 3.09
CA SER A 246 8.51 -1.50 4.46
C SER A 246 8.62 -2.63 5.50
N MET A 247 8.13 -3.83 5.19
CA MET A 247 8.21 -5.03 6.05
C MET A 247 9.33 -5.98 5.63
N PHE A 248 9.66 -5.99 4.35
CA PHE A 248 10.66 -6.85 3.72
C PHE A 248 11.68 -5.99 2.95
N PRO A 249 12.49 -5.16 3.67
CA PRO A 249 13.53 -4.37 3.04
C PRO A 249 14.56 -5.26 2.33
N ASP A 250 15.14 -4.73 1.25
CA ASP A 250 16.22 -5.37 0.49
C ASP A 250 15.95 -6.84 0.03
N PHE A 251 14.68 -7.19 -0.17
CA PHE A 251 14.26 -8.57 -0.52
C PHE A 251 14.80 -9.06 -1.87
N ALA A 252 14.86 -8.17 -2.86
CA ALA A 252 15.13 -8.54 -4.24
C ALA A 252 16.63 -8.78 -4.51
N ARG A 253 16.93 -9.75 -5.37
CA ARG A 253 18.22 -9.96 -6.03
C ARG A 253 18.23 -9.23 -7.36
N SER A 254 17.37 -9.68 -8.26
CA SER A 254 17.09 -9.13 -9.59
C SER A 254 15.57 -9.06 -9.79
N ILE A 255 15.07 -8.10 -10.56
CA ILE A 255 13.66 -8.00 -10.92
C ILE A 255 13.54 -7.96 -12.45
N PHE A 256 13.24 -9.11 -13.06
CA PHE A 256 13.14 -9.29 -14.49
C PHE A 256 11.72 -8.97 -14.97
N VAL A 257 11.56 -7.89 -15.73
CA VAL A 257 10.28 -7.49 -16.33
C VAL A 257 10.21 -8.06 -17.75
N ILE A 258 9.26 -8.95 -17.99
CA ILE A 258 9.09 -9.70 -19.25
C ILE A 258 7.75 -9.39 -19.92
N ASN A 259 7.61 -9.78 -21.19
CA ASN A 259 6.40 -9.53 -22.01
C ASN A 259 5.95 -8.07 -22.00
N CYS A 260 6.95 -7.18 -21.99
CA CYS A 260 6.82 -5.75 -21.78
C CYS A 260 6.03 -5.07 -22.93
N PRO A 261 4.87 -4.46 -22.67
CA PRO A 261 4.10 -3.78 -23.72
C PRO A 261 4.74 -2.45 -24.13
N SER A 262 4.48 -2.00 -25.36
CA SER A 262 4.91 -0.68 -25.86
C SER A 262 4.39 0.52 -25.05
N MET A 263 3.41 0.28 -24.16
CA MET A 263 2.84 1.24 -23.21
C MET A 263 3.49 1.18 -21.81
N LEU A 264 4.62 0.49 -21.64
CA LEU A 264 5.35 0.35 -20.36
C LEU A 264 5.44 1.65 -19.57
N SER A 265 5.77 2.76 -20.24
CA SER A 265 5.97 4.05 -19.58
C SER A 265 4.77 4.46 -18.71
N VAL A 266 3.54 4.17 -19.14
CA VAL A 266 2.32 4.45 -18.35
C VAL A 266 2.26 3.56 -17.11
N ALA A 267 2.50 2.26 -17.25
CA ALA A 267 2.48 1.30 -16.14
C ALA A 267 3.59 1.58 -15.12
N TYR A 268 4.82 1.85 -15.58
CA TYR A 268 5.96 2.17 -14.73
C TYR A 268 5.77 3.51 -14.04
N THR A 269 5.32 4.57 -14.73
CA THR A 269 5.02 5.87 -14.10
C THR A 269 3.96 5.75 -12.98
N ALA A 270 3.00 4.84 -13.09
CA ALA A 270 1.99 4.62 -12.05
C ALA A 270 2.57 3.98 -10.77
N VAL A 271 3.55 3.07 -10.87
CA VAL A 271 4.13 2.36 -9.71
C VAL A 271 5.44 2.94 -9.19
N GLN A 272 6.25 3.57 -10.04
CA GLN A 272 7.54 4.17 -9.68
C GLN A 272 7.51 5.04 -8.40
N PRO A 273 6.47 5.86 -8.11
CA PRO A 273 6.43 6.68 -6.90
C PRO A 273 6.44 5.90 -5.58
N VAL A 274 6.03 4.63 -5.56
CA VAL A 274 6.09 3.77 -4.37
C VAL A 274 7.26 2.79 -4.35
N LEU A 275 8.08 2.75 -5.41
CA LEU A 275 9.24 1.85 -5.46
C LEU A 275 10.44 2.46 -4.73
N SER A 276 10.99 1.70 -3.78
CA SER A 276 12.24 2.04 -3.10
C SER A 276 13.38 2.23 -4.10
N LYS A 277 14.41 2.97 -3.73
CA LYS A 277 15.61 3.14 -4.57
C LYS A 277 16.22 1.77 -4.90
N GLN A 278 16.44 0.93 -3.88
CA GLN A 278 17.02 -0.41 -4.02
C GLN A 278 16.19 -1.34 -4.92
N THR A 279 14.87 -1.19 -4.90
CA THR A 279 13.97 -1.93 -5.79
C THR A 279 14.12 -1.46 -7.23
N ARG A 280 14.18 -0.14 -7.47
CA ARG A 280 14.37 0.44 -8.82
C ARG A 280 15.74 0.10 -9.41
N ASP A 281 16.79 0.19 -8.61
CA ASP A 281 18.18 -0.12 -9.00
C ASP A 281 18.38 -1.61 -9.40
N LYS A 282 17.39 -2.49 -9.13
CA LYS A 282 17.40 -3.93 -9.46
C LYS A 282 16.43 -4.33 -10.59
N VAL A 283 15.72 -3.37 -11.20
CA VAL A 283 14.80 -3.66 -12.32
C VAL A 283 15.55 -3.82 -13.63
N GLN A 284 15.30 -4.93 -14.32
CA GLN A 284 15.85 -5.25 -15.63
C GLN A 284 14.69 -5.52 -16.61
N PHE A 285 14.60 -4.75 -17.69
CA PHE A 285 13.61 -4.98 -18.74
C PHE A 285 14.19 -5.91 -19.81
N LEU A 286 13.57 -7.09 -20.00
CA LEU A 286 14.07 -8.09 -20.96
C LEU A 286 13.40 -7.92 -22.33
N GLY A 287 14.16 -8.26 -23.39
CA GLY A 287 13.73 -8.15 -24.77
C GLY A 287 12.88 -9.34 -25.25
N ALA A 288 12.89 -9.61 -26.55
CA ALA A 288 12.26 -10.82 -27.09
C ALA A 288 12.98 -12.12 -26.67
N ASP A 289 14.25 -12.00 -26.28
CA ASP A 289 15.17 -13.04 -25.79
C ASP A 289 15.06 -13.29 -24.26
N TRP A 290 13.88 -13.05 -23.69
CA TRP A 290 13.67 -13.12 -22.25
C TRP A 290 13.70 -14.55 -21.71
N LYS A 291 13.35 -15.56 -22.51
CA LYS A 291 13.34 -16.97 -22.08
C LYS A 291 14.76 -17.49 -21.89
N GLU A 292 15.61 -17.18 -22.86
CA GLU A 292 17.02 -17.53 -22.90
C GLU A 292 17.75 -16.91 -21.69
N LYS A 293 17.52 -15.62 -21.42
CA LYS A 293 18.11 -14.90 -20.28
C LYS A 293 17.64 -15.41 -18.92
N LEU A 294 16.35 -15.76 -18.77
CA LEU A 294 15.88 -16.38 -17.53
C LEU A 294 16.50 -17.77 -17.33
N ALA A 295 16.56 -18.59 -18.39
CA ALA A 295 17.16 -19.93 -18.36
C ALA A 295 18.68 -19.91 -18.07
N GLU A 296 19.37 -18.84 -18.45
CA GLU A 296 20.78 -18.57 -18.12
C GLU A 296 20.96 -18.22 -16.63
N ASP A 297 20.28 -17.17 -16.14
CA ASP A 297 20.47 -16.60 -14.79
C ASP A 297 19.88 -17.46 -13.65
N LEU A 298 18.69 -18.06 -13.87
CA LEU A 298 17.99 -18.85 -12.85
C LEU A 298 18.26 -20.36 -12.97
N GLY A 299 18.66 -20.79 -14.17
CA GLY A 299 18.70 -22.19 -14.58
C GLY A 299 17.37 -22.70 -15.13
N ALA A 300 17.39 -23.22 -16.35
CA ALA A 300 16.22 -23.78 -17.03
C ALA A 300 15.49 -24.84 -16.17
N GLU A 301 16.25 -25.69 -15.50
CA GLU A 301 15.76 -26.76 -14.61
C GLU A 301 14.97 -26.26 -13.39
N ASN A 302 15.06 -24.96 -13.08
CA ASN A 302 14.39 -24.31 -11.96
C ASN A 302 13.16 -23.46 -12.40
N ILE A 303 12.94 -23.31 -13.70
CA ILE A 303 11.83 -22.52 -14.28
C ILE A 303 10.78 -23.45 -14.92
N TRP A 304 9.49 -23.22 -14.67
CA TRP A 304 8.42 -23.99 -15.34
C TRP A 304 8.25 -23.65 -16.83
N PRO A 305 7.82 -24.60 -17.69
CA PRO A 305 7.86 -24.46 -19.16
C PRO A 305 7.18 -23.23 -19.76
N HIS A 306 6.17 -22.64 -19.12
CA HIS A 306 5.54 -21.40 -19.59
C HIS A 306 6.56 -20.25 -19.76
N TRP A 307 7.54 -20.18 -18.86
CA TRP A 307 8.60 -19.17 -18.86
C TRP A 307 9.92 -19.63 -19.50
N GLY A 308 9.89 -20.74 -20.26
CA GLY A 308 11.02 -21.19 -21.09
C GLY A 308 11.96 -22.22 -20.46
N GLY A 309 11.72 -22.63 -19.21
CA GLY A 309 12.51 -23.67 -18.55
C GLY A 309 12.03 -25.10 -18.75
N THR A 310 12.66 -26.01 -18.01
CA THR A 310 12.49 -27.46 -18.05
C THR A 310 12.11 -28.05 -16.68
N LYS A 311 11.84 -27.23 -15.65
CA LYS A 311 11.44 -27.71 -14.32
C LYS A 311 10.24 -28.67 -14.41
N PRO A 312 10.31 -29.86 -13.80
CA PRO A 312 9.17 -30.78 -13.73
C PRO A 312 7.91 -30.09 -13.20
N ILE A 313 6.78 -30.39 -13.83
CA ILE A 313 5.47 -29.89 -13.41
C ILE A 313 4.99 -30.79 -12.26
N PRO A 314 4.76 -30.27 -11.03
CA PRO A 314 4.29 -31.08 -9.92
C PRO A 314 2.86 -31.57 -10.17
N GLU A 315 2.49 -32.73 -9.63
CA GLU A 315 1.19 -33.38 -9.88
C GLU A 315 0.00 -32.48 -9.48
N GLN A 316 0.15 -31.72 -8.39
CA GLN A 316 -0.81 -30.75 -7.89
C GLN A 316 -1.14 -29.65 -8.92
N ALA A 317 -0.21 -29.34 -9.85
CA ALA A 317 -0.44 -28.42 -10.97
C ALA A 317 -1.27 -29.02 -12.11
N LYS A 318 -1.56 -30.33 -12.09
CA LYS A 318 -2.42 -31.04 -13.06
C LYS A 318 -2.03 -30.79 -14.53
N GLY A 319 -0.73 -30.84 -14.80
CA GLY A 319 -0.17 -30.63 -16.14
C GLY A 319 -0.12 -29.17 -16.61
N LYS A 320 -0.50 -28.18 -15.80
CA LYS A 320 -0.35 -26.76 -16.14
C LYS A 320 1.13 -26.42 -16.40
N PRO A 321 1.51 -25.85 -17.56
CA PRO A 321 2.91 -25.46 -17.84
C PRO A 321 3.40 -24.28 -16.98
N THR A 322 2.51 -23.65 -16.22
CA THR A 322 2.80 -22.61 -15.22
C THR A 322 3.11 -23.18 -13.83
N GLY A 323 3.07 -24.50 -13.66
CA GLY A 323 3.19 -25.16 -12.36
C GLY A 323 2.15 -24.63 -11.36
N LEU A 324 2.61 -24.28 -10.16
CA LEU A 324 1.76 -23.82 -9.06
C LEU A 324 1.53 -22.29 -9.02
N ILE A 325 2.13 -21.53 -9.94
CA ILE A 325 1.88 -20.08 -10.04
C ILE A 325 0.40 -19.82 -10.30
N ARG A 326 -0.20 -18.98 -9.46
CA ARG A 326 -1.58 -18.50 -9.61
C ARG A 326 -1.59 -17.51 -10.76
N MET A 327 -2.34 -17.78 -11.83
CA MET A 327 -2.33 -16.95 -13.04
C MET A 327 -3.35 -15.80 -13.00
N GLY A 328 -4.09 -15.65 -11.91
CA GLY A 328 -5.05 -14.57 -11.71
C GLY A 328 -6.33 -14.75 -12.53
N GLY A 329 -6.74 -13.70 -13.22
CA GLY A 329 -7.98 -13.65 -13.99
C GLY A 329 -9.15 -12.98 -13.27
N LYS A 330 -10.34 -13.12 -13.85
CA LYS A 330 -11.57 -12.49 -13.37
C LYS A 330 -12.26 -13.38 -12.35
N VAL A 331 -12.53 -12.84 -11.17
CA VAL A 331 -13.24 -13.57 -10.10
C VAL A 331 -14.68 -13.84 -10.55
N PRO A 332 -15.19 -15.08 -10.42
CA PRO A 332 -16.60 -15.42 -10.63
C PRO A 332 -17.54 -14.54 -9.79
N LYS A 333 -18.79 -14.36 -10.24
CA LYS A 333 -19.77 -13.55 -9.48
C LYS A 333 -20.16 -14.22 -8.16
N GLU A 334 -20.11 -15.54 -8.17
CA GLU A 334 -20.53 -16.46 -7.12
C GLU A 334 -19.64 -16.33 -5.87
N LEU A 335 -18.40 -15.84 -6.04
CA LEU A 335 -17.44 -15.59 -4.96
C LEU A 335 -17.46 -14.14 -4.43
N ARG A 336 -18.42 -13.30 -4.86
CA ARG A 336 -18.56 -11.93 -4.35
C ARG A 336 -19.05 -11.92 -2.90
N CYS A 337 -18.58 -10.96 -2.11
CA CYS A 337 -19.05 -10.78 -0.73
C CYS A 337 -20.55 -10.47 -0.65
N GLU A 338 -21.10 -9.82 -1.70
CA GLU A 338 -22.53 -9.55 -1.92
C GLU A 338 -23.42 -10.82 -1.88
N ASN A 339 -22.87 -12.00 -2.19
CA ASN A 339 -23.60 -13.27 -2.26
C ASN A 339 -23.40 -14.16 -1.02
N ASN A 340 -22.48 -13.81 -0.13
CA ASN A 340 -22.30 -14.47 1.16
C ASN A 340 -23.09 -13.67 2.22
N ASN A 341 -24.34 -14.05 2.46
CA ASN A 341 -25.27 -13.39 3.39
C ASN A 341 -24.95 -13.63 4.89
N SER A 342 -23.66 -13.63 5.26
CA SER A 342 -23.19 -13.79 6.65
C SER A 342 -23.05 -12.46 7.41
N TRP A 343 -23.35 -11.34 6.77
CA TRP A 343 -23.30 -10.00 7.36
C TRP A 343 -24.72 -9.46 7.50
N ASP A 344 -25.14 -9.26 8.74
CA ASP A 344 -26.48 -8.79 9.10
C ASP A 344 -26.54 -7.26 9.01
N ASP A 345 -26.66 -6.77 7.77
CA ASP A 345 -26.54 -5.35 7.41
C ASP A 345 -27.73 -4.49 7.91
N ASP A 346 -28.79 -5.14 8.41
CA ASP A 346 -29.95 -4.52 9.05
C ASP A 346 -29.72 -4.24 10.56
N LYS A 347 -28.60 -4.70 11.16
CA LYS A 347 -28.28 -4.39 12.56
C LYS A 347 -27.95 -2.90 12.76
N PRO A 348 -28.44 -2.27 13.85
CA PRO A 348 -28.15 -0.87 14.14
C PRO A 348 -26.65 -0.67 14.43
N MET A 349 -25.98 0.12 13.58
CA MET A 349 -24.56 0.44 13.70
C MET A 349 -24.33 1.74 14.49
N GLU A 350 -23.38 1.73 15.42
CA GLU A 350 -22.92 2.96 16.08
C GLU A 350 -22.02 3.81 15.17
N LYS A 351 -22.23 5.13 15.19
CA LYS A 351 -21.47 6.08 14.36
C LYS A 351 -20.27 6.67 15.12
N LEU A 352 -19.16 5.93 15.15
CA LEU A 352 -17.88 6.46 15.64
C LEU A 352 -17.41 7.62 14.72
N ASN A 353 -17.16 8.81 15.28
CA ASN A 353 -16.58 9.90 14.50
C ASN A 353 -15.06 9.73 14.40
N VAL A 354 -14.60 9.54 13.15
CA VAL A 354 -13.21 9.31 12.74
C VAL A 354 -12.69 10.48 11.85
N PRO A 355 -12.42 11.67 12.42
CA PRO A 355 -11.89 12.84 11.69
C PRO A 355 -10.35 12.74 11.50
N ALA A 356 -9.55 13.75 11.10
CA ALA A 356 -8.21 13.52 10.46
C ALA A 356 -6.91 13.74 11.32
N ARG A 357 -6.21 12.64 11.69
CA ARG A 357 -4.90 12.50 12.46
C ARG A 357 -4.86 12.33 14.04
N SER A 358 -5.72 11.54 14.74
CA SER A 358 -5.48 11.15 16.17
C SER A 358 -6.26 9.92 16.69
N VAL A 359 -5.57 8.90 17.18
CA VAL A 359 -6.15 7.66 17.73
C VAL A 359 -7.40 7.87 18.62
N LYS A 360 -8.52 7.31 18.16
CA LYS A 360 -9.79 7.12 18.87
C LYS A 360 -9.91 5.65 19.27
N LYS A 361 -10.03 5.35 20.56
CA LYS A 361 -10.13 3.96 21.04
C LYS A 361 -11.58 3.58 21.33
N VAL A 362 -12.03 2.44 20.80
CA VAL A 362 -13.15 1.67 21.39
C VAL A 362 -12.52 0.62 22.28
N GLN A 363 -12.99 0.51 23.52
CA GLN A 363 -12.61 -0.54 24.46
C GLN A 363 -13.72 -1.59 24.52
N VAL A 364 -13.34 -2.87 24.50
CA VAL A 364 -14.25 -4.01 24.61
C VAL A 364 -13.76 -4.91 25.73
N GLU A 365 -14.61 -5.11 26.74
CA GLU A 365 -14.36 -6.05 27.83
C GLU A 365 -14.86 -7.44 27.43
N VAL A 366 -13.97 -8.43 27.47
CA VAL A 366 -14.25 -9.82 27.11
C VAL A 366 -14.28 -10.64 28.38
N GLY A 367 -15.47 -11.03 28.82
CA GLY A 367 -15.67 -11.88 30.00
C GLY A 367 -15.37 -13.37 29.75
N PRO A 368 -15.22 -14.19 30.81
CA PRO A 368 -14.63 -15.54 30.74
C PRO A 368 -15.42 -16.58 29.92
N ASN A 369 -16.69 -16.31 29.59
CA ASN A 369 -17.52 -17.18 28.76
C ASN A 369 -17.55 -16.78 27.26
N ALA A 370 -16.86 -15.71 26.87
CA ALA A 370 -16.81 -15.26 25.48
C ALA A 370 -15.67 -15.96 24.73
N SER A 371 -16.02 -16.70 23.67
CA SER A 371 -15.06 -17.44 22.84
C SER A 371 -14.53 -16.68 21.62
N ARG A 372 -15.22 -15.61 21.20
CA ARG A 372 -14.90 -14.87 19.98
C ARG A 372 -15.19 -13.37 20.07
N LEU A 373 -14.23 -12.55 19.64
CA LEU A 373 -14.40 -11.13 19.37
C LEU A 373 -14.67 -10.94 17.87
N CYS A 374 -15.81 -10.35 17.52
CA CYS A 374 -16.18 -10.03 16.14
C CYS A 374 -16.15 -8.51 15.88
N TRP A 375 -15.90 -8.11 14.64
CA TRP A 375 -16.07 -6.73 14.17
C TRP A 375 -16.81 -6.68 12.84
N PHE A 376 -17.48 -5.54 12.59
CA PHE A 376 -18.06 -5.16 11.30
C PHE A 376 -18.13 -3.63 11.23
N PHE A 377 -17.61 -3.02 10.15
CA PHE A 377 -17.75 -1.58 9.92
C PHE A 377 -17.65 -1.19 8.43
N LYS A 378 -18.20 -0.01 8.15
CA LYS A 378 -18.15 0.68 6.85
C LYS A 378 -17.64 2.10 7.07
N CYS A 379 -16.57 2.49 6.38
CA CYS A 379 -16.09 3.86 6.31
C CYS A 379 -16.80 4.60 5.17
N SER A 380 -17.34 5.79 5.43
CA SER A 380 -18.10 6.56 4.45
C SER A 380 -17.24 7.23 3.37
N SER A 381 -15.93 7.40 3.61
CA SER A 381 -14.93 7.80 2.61
C SER A 381 -13.51 7.56 3.12
N ALA A 382 -12.54 7.46 2.20
CA ALA A 382 -11.11 7.29 2.44
C ALA A 382 -10.68 5.96 3.11
N ASP A 383 -9.36 5.78 3.24
CA ASP A 383 -8.77 4.61 3.91
C ASP A 383 -8.71 4.87 5.42
N ILE A 384 -8.85 3.82 6.22
CA ILE A 384 -8.64 3.82 7.67
C ILE A 384 -7.46 2.92 8.04
N ASP A 385 -6.68 3.32 9.05
CA ASP A 385 -5.73 2.43 9.70
C ASP A 385 -6.49 1.69 10.82
N PHE A 386 -6.80 0.41 10.63
CA PHE A 386 -7.55 -0.41 11.59
C PHE A 386 -6.65 -1.47 12.23
N SER A 387 -6.78 -1.67 13.54
CA SER A 387 -6.08 -2.69 14.34
C SER A 387 -6.86 -3.05 15.59
N ILE A 388 -6.62 -4.24 16.13
CA ILE A 388 -7.09 -4.64 17.47
C ILE A 388 -5.88 -4.98 18.35
N LYS A 389 -5.86 -4.45 19.57
CA LYS A 389 -4.87 -4.78 20.60
C LYS A 389 -5.52 -5.46 21.80
N ARG A 390 -4.77 -6.28 22.52
CA ARG A 390 -5.06 -6.71 23.89
C ARG A 390 -3.80 -6.47 24.72
N ASP A 391 -3.93 -5.90 25.91
CA ASP A 391 -2.79 -5.62 26.81
C ASP A 391 -1.66 -4.79 26.13
N GLY A 392 -2.02 -3.95 25.16
CA GLY A 392 -1.09 -3.18 24.31
C GLY A 392 -0.46 -3.94 23.15
N ILE A 393 -0.55 -5.28 23.11
CA ILE A 393 -0.03 -6.15 22.05
C ILE A 393 -1.05 -6.25 20.92
N TYR A 394 -0.61 -6.16 19.66
CA TYR A 394 -1.50 -6.39 18.50
C TYR A 394 -1.97 -7.84 18.44
N VAL A 395 -3.29 -8.02 18.36
CA VAL A 395 -3.97 -9.31 18.12
C VAL A 395 -4.70 -9.32 16.78
N TRP A 396 -4.91 -8.15 16.18
CA TRP A 396 -5.15 -7.97 14.74
C TRP A 396 -4.21 -6.87 14.23
N PRO A 397 -3.42 -7.10 13.16
CA PRO A 397 -2.46 -6.12 12.65
C PRO A 397 -3.05 -4.76 12.33
N ARG A 398 -2.21 -3.72 12.36
CA ARG A 398 -2.59 -2.38 11.87
C ARG A 398 -2.45 -2.28 10.37
N PHE A 399 -3.56 -2.46 9.66
CA PHE A 399 -3.66 -2.37 8.21
C PHE A 399 -4.35 -1.09 7.75
N ARG A 400 -3.83 -0.48 6.67
CA ARG A 400 -4.51 0.60 5.95
C ARG A 400 -5.47 0.01 4.92
N ILE A 401 -6.76 0.13 5.18
CA ILE A 401 -7.82 -0.51 4.39
C ILE A 401 -8.87 0.49 3.91
N SER A 402 -9.48 0.20 2.77
CA SER A 402 -10.69 0.88 2.28
C SER A 402 -11.86 -0.08 2.32
N THR A 403 -13.03 0.40 2.71
CA THR A 403 -14.30 -0.36 2.67
C THR A 403 -15.19 0.06 1.50
N GLU A 404 -14.63 0.67 0.45
CA GLU A 404 -15.37 1.22 -0.71
C GLU A 404 -16.12 0.14 -1.51
N PHE A 405 -15.61 -1.09 -1.51
CA PHE A 405 -16.16 -2.21 -2.28
C PHE A 405 -16.75 -3.33 -1.43
N VAL A 406 -16.16 -3.58 -0.25
CA VAL A 406 -16.53 -4.63 0.70
C VAL A 406 -16.34 -4.06 2.12
N PRO A 407 -17.29 -4.22 3.06
CA PRO A 407 -17.12 -3.80 4.46
C PRO A 407 -15.92 -4.49 5.12
N GLU A 408 -15.28 -3.87 6.11
CA GLU A 408 -14.34 -4.60 6.95
C GLU A 408 -15.11 -5.34 8.05
N PHE A 409 -14.90 -6.63 8.14
CA PHE A 409 -15.54 -7.50 9.11
C PHE A 409 -14.61 -8.65 9.45
N GLY A 410 -14.83 -9.32 10.57
CA GLY A 410 -14.07 -10.52 10.89
C GLY A 410 -14.22 -10.93 12.33
N SER A 411 -13.41 -11.90 12.73
CA SER A 411 -13.35 -12.36 14.10
C SER A 411 -11.98 -12.92 14.46
N ILE A 412 -11.60 -12.78 15.73
CA ILE A 412 -10.54 -13.54 16.37
C ILE A 412 -11.15 -14.33 17.53
N ASP A 413 -10.66 -15.53 17.78
CA ASP A 413 -11.00 -16.23 19.02
C ASP A 413 -10.36 -15.47 20.19
N CYS A 414 -11.10 -15.27 21.28
CA CYS A 414 -10.71 -14.37 22.36
C CYS A 414 -10.43 -15.10 23.69
N GLN A 415 -9.75 -14.39 24.57
CA GLN A 415 -9.49 -14.80 25.95
C GLN A 415 -9.97 -13.65 26.85
N GLU A 416 -10.19 -13.93 28.14
CA GLU A 416 -10.59 -12.93 29.12
C GLU A 416 -9.62 -11.73 29.14
N GLY A 417 -10.16 -10.50 29.12
CA GLY A 417 -9.35 -9.28 29.11
C GLY A 417 -9.97 -8.08 28.37
N ILE A 418 -9.19 -7.00 28.25
CA ILE A 418 -9.63 -5.74 27.62
C ILE A 418 -8.96 -5.56 26.25
N TYR A 419 -9.77 -5.31 25.23
CA TYR A 419 -9.36 -5.12 23.85
C TYR A 419 -9.53 -3.65 23.41
N GLU A 420 -8.60 -3.13 22.59
CA GLU A 420 -8.62 -1.74 22.08
C GLU A 420 -8.64 -1.67 20.54
N ILE A 421 -9.42 -0.74 19.96
CA ILE A 421 -9.64 -0.58 18.51
C ILE A 421 -9.48 0.90 18.08
N GLU A 422 -8.64 1.24 17.07
CA GLU A 422 -8.08 2.61 16.88
C GLU A 422 -8.56 3.42 15.63
N SER A 423 -8.89 4.73 15.77
CA SER A 423 -9.32 5.67 14.67
C SER A 423 -8.89 7.19 14.82
N VAL A 424 -9.58 8.32 14.43
CA VAL A 424 -8.84 9.61 14.00
C VAL A 424 -9.37 11.10 14.52
N LYS A 425 -8.88 12.36 14.18
CA LYS A 425 -8.84 13.73 14.96
C LYS A 425 -9.72 15.04 14.69
N LYS A 426 -10.07 15.92 15.71
CA LYS A 426 -10.66 17.34 15.66
C LYS A 426 -9.80 18.43 16.44
N VAL A 427 -10.27 19.68 16.72
CA VAL A 427 -9.52 20.82 17.38
C VAL A 427 -10.42 21.71 18.30
N GLN A 428 -9.86 22.45 19.28
CA GLN A 428 -10.50 23.38 20.25
C GLN A 428 -9.63 24.64 20.56
N VAL A 429 -10.20 25.70 21.17
CA VAL A 429 -9.51 26.93 21.66
C VAL A 429 -10.03 27.36 23.04
N GLU A 430 -9.17 27.91 23.92
CA GLU A 430 -9.53 28.41 25.26
C GLU A 430 -9.42 29.95 25.35
N VAL A 431 -10.36 30.59 26.03
CA VAL A 431 -10.48 32.06 26.19
C VAL A 431 -10.28 32.45 27.66
N GLY A 432 -9.38 33.43 27.91
CA GLY A 432 -9.00 33.91 29.24
C GLY A 432 -10.00 34.88 29.89
N PRO A 433 -9.82 35.25 31.18
CA PRO A 433 -10.74 36.09 31.92
C PRO A 433 -10.74 37.58 31.53
N ASN A 434 -9.64 38.08 30.97
CA ASN A 434 -9.49 39.48 30.55
C ASN A 434 -9.76 39.68 29.06
N ALA A 435 -10.01 38.59 28.32
CA ALA A 435 -10.29 38.64 26.90
C ALA A 435 -11.71 39.14 26.64
N SER A 436 -11.82 40.06 25.69
CA SER A 436 -13.06 40.71 25.27
C SER A 436 -13.58 40.19 23.93
N ARG A 437 -12.70 39.74 23.02
CA ARG A 437 -13.07 39.30 21.66
C ARG A 437 -12.38 37.99 21.27
N LEU A 438 -13.14 37.12 20.60
CA LEU A 438 -12.63 35.94 19.90
C LEU A 438 -12.66 36.25 18.40
N CYS A 439 -11.48 36.41 17.81
CA CYS A 439 -11.28 36.77 16.41
C CYS A 439 -10.86 35.54 15.59
N TRP A 440 -11.39 35.39 14.38
CA TRP A 440 -11.03 34.32 13.44
C TRP A 440 -10.60 34.87 12.08
N PHE A 441 -9.76 34.10 11.40
CA PHE A 441 -9.38 34.28 10.00
C PHE A 441 -9.18 32.90 9.37
N PHE A 442 -9.72 32.63 8.18
CA PHE A 442 -9.43 31.38 7.46
C PHE A 442 -9.55 31.45 5.94
N LYS A 443 -8.88 30.50 5.28
CA LYS A 443 -9.00 30.21 3.85
C LYS A 443 -9.02 28.71 3.58
N CYS A 444 -10.12 28.26 2.98
CA CYS A 444 -10.33 26.97 2.35
C CYS A 444 -9.53 26.85 1.02
N SER A 445 -9.09 25.64 0.67
CA SER A 445 -8.35 25.36 -0.58
C SER A 445 -9.21 25.14 -1.82
N SER A 446 -10.49 24.77 -1.67
CA SER A 446 -11.43 24.66 -2.80
C SER A 446 -12.89 24.75 -2.35
N ALA A 447 -13.68 25.54 -3.07
CA ALA A 447 -15.11 25.75 -2.82
C ALA A 447 -15.47 26.19 -1.38
N ASP A 448 -16.77 26.09 -1.06
CA ASP A 448 -17.43 26.55 0.15
C ASP A 448 -17.07 25.74 1.42
N ILE A 449 -17.34 26.27 2.61
CA ILE A 449 -17.27 25.52 3.87
C ILE A 449 -18.32 26.04 4.84
N ASP A 450 -18.96 25.14 5.60
CA ASP A 450 -19.85 25.56 6.67
C ASP A 450 -19.02 25.92 7.90
N PHE A 451 -19.13 27.17 8.36
CA PHE A 451 -18.40 27.70 9.50
C PHE A 451 -19.35 28.07 10.64
N SER A 452 -18.98 27.72 11.87
CA SER A 452 -19.71 28.07 13.10
C SER A 452 -18.79 28.09 14.31
N ILE A 453 -19.20 28.75 15.39
CA ILE A 453 -18.50 28.71 16.68
C ILE A 453 -19.50 28.34 17.78
N LYS A 454 -19.11 27.42 18.67
CA LYS A 454 -19.89 27.02 19.84
C LYS A 454 -19.14 27.32 21.13
N ARG A 455 -19.88 27.49 22.22
CA ARG A 455 -19.40 27.49 23.60
C ARG A 455 -20.37 26.62 24.40
N ASP A 456 -19.86 25.69 25.21
CA ASP A 456 -20.67 24.80 26.05
C ASP A 456 -21.79 24.06 25.26
N GLY A 457 -21.49 23.69 24.00
CA GLY A 457 -22.41 23.05 23.06
C GLY A 457 -23.36 23.99 22.28
N ILE A 458 -23.53 25.23 22.73
CA ILE A 458 -24.45 26.22 22.14
C ILE A 458 -23.74 27.04 21.06
N TYR A 459 -24.39 27.27 19.91
CA TYR A 459 -23.86 28.16 18.87
C TYR A 459 -23.79 29.62 19.35
N VAL A 460 -22.58 30.17 19.40
CA VAL A 460 -22.29 31.60 19.67
C VAL A 460 -21.94 32.35 18.38
N TRP A 461 -21.52 31.63 17.34
CA TRP A 461 -21.59 32.09 15.95
C TRP A 461 -22.40 31.05 15.14
N PRO A 462 -23.51 31.45 14.47
CA PRO A 462 -24.35 30.53 13.71
C PRO A 462 -23.59 29.82 12.59
N ARG A 463 -24.18 28.74 12.07
CA ARG A 463 -23.61 27.99 10.95
C ARG A 463 -23.95 28.63 9.61
N PHE A 464 -22.94 29.17 8.94
CA PHE A 464 -23.06 29.79 7.62
C PHE A 464 -22.18 29.06 6.59
N ARG A 465 -22.64 28.99 5.33
CA ARG A 465 -21.86 28.49 4.20
C ARG A 465 -21.03 29.60 3.59
N ILE A 466 -19.71 29.49 3.62
CA ILE A 466 -18.79 30.57 3.26
C ILE A 466 -17.78 30.07 2.21
N SER A 467 -17.65 30.76 1.09
CA SER A 467 -16.57 30.52 0.12
C SER A 467 -15.45 31.54 0.31
N THR A 468 -14.22 31.05 0.50
CA THR A 468 -13.03 31.89 0.71
C THR A 468 -12.11 31.95 -0.52
N GLU A 469 -12.67 31.66 -1.70
CA GLU A 469 -11.93 31.54 -2.95
C GLU A 469 -11.23 32.86 -3.32
N PHE A 470 -11.99 33.96 -3.31
CA PHE A 470 -11.50 35.31 -3.66
C PHE A 470 -10.93 36.07 -2.46
N VAL A 471 -11.62 36.03 -1.31
CA VAL A 471 -11.24 36.72 -0.07
C VAL A 471 -11.22 35.70 1.09
N PRO A 472 -10.24 35.73 2.02
CA PRO A 472 -10.31 34.95 3.25
C PRO A 472 -11.54 35.36 4.10
N GLU A 473 -12.13 34.42 4.81
CA GLU A 473 -13.18 34.75 5.79
C GLU A 473 -12.53 35.21 7.09
N PHE A 474 -13.04 36.29 7.69
CA PHE A 474 -12.56 36.79 8.97
C PHE A 474 -13.64 37.56 9.71
N GLY A 475 -13.58 37.53 11.04
CA GLY A 475 -14.57 38.16 11.90
C GLY A 475 -14.22 38.04 13.37
N SER A 476 -15.11 38.52 14.21
CA SER A 476 -14.95 38.49 15.67
C SER A 476 -16.29 38.48 16.38
N ILE A 477 -16.40 37.72 17.47
CA ILE A 477 -17.49 37.83 18.44
C ILE A 477 -16.93 38.37 19.76
N GLU A 478 -17.76 39.05 20.55
CA GLU A 478 -17.43 39.29 21.95
C GLU A 478 -17.43 37.95 22.70
N CYS A 479 -16.43 37.76 23.56
CA CYS A 479 -16.22 36.50 24.27
C CYS A 479 -16.10 36.70 25.78
N GLN A 480 -16.25 35.60 26.52
CA GLN A 480 -16.07 35.52 27.96
C GLN A 480 -15.19 34.31 28.26
N LYS A 481 -14.62 34.21 29.46
CA LYS A 481 -13.82 33.04 29.86
C LYS A 481 -14.55 31.71 29.57
N GLY A 482 -13.90 30.80 28.84
CA GLY A 482 -14.47 29.50 28.50
C GLY A 482 -13.75 28.79 27.35
N ILE A 483 -14.19 27.58 27.02
CA ILE A 483 -13.69 26.83 25.86
C ILE A 483 -14.64 27.08 24.68
N TYR A 484 -14.08 27.41 23.52
CA TYR A 484 -14.81 27.67 22.30
C TYR A 484 -14.44 26.60 21.24
N GLU A 485 -15.47 25.94 20.71
CA GLU A 485 -15.36 25.01 19.60
C GLU A 485 -15.61 25.73 18.28
N ILE A 486 -14.55 25.90 17.50
CA ILE A 486 -14.62 26.49 16.16
C ILE A 486 -14.79 25.35 15.15
N GLU A 487 -15.94 25.31 14.47
CA GLU A 487 -16.32 24.25 13.55
C GLU A 487 -16.16 24.68 12.10
N PHE A 488 -15.38 23.87 11.36
CA PHE A 488 -15.37 23.85 9.91
C PHE A 488 -15.98 22.53 9.44
N ASP A 489 -17.03 22.61 8.63
CA ASP A 489 -17.84 21.46 8.23
C ASP A 489 -17.96 21.39 6.69
N ASN A 490 -17.49 20.28 6.13
CA ASN A 490 -17.48 19.99 4.69
C ASN A 490 -18.56 18.96 4.29
N SER A 491 -19.61 18.78 5.08
CA SER A 491 -20.69 17.81 4.82
C SER A 491 -21.41 17.98 3.47
N HIS A 492 -21.21 19.11 2.79
CA HIS A 492 -21.77 19.40 1.47
C HIS A 492 -20.76 19.34 0.31
N GLY A 493 -19.47 19.11 0.56
CA GLY A 493 -18.46 18.90 -0.48
C GLY A 493 -18.55 17.51 -1.11
N LYS A 494 -18.67 17.44 -2.44
CA LYS A 494 -19.05 16.19 -3.15
C LYS A 494 -17.93 15.38 -3.79
N VAL A 495 -16.71 15.93 -3.96
CA VAL A 495 -15.66 15.32 -4.82
C VAL A 495 -14.25 15.40 -4.23
N TRP A 496 -13.91 16.49 -3.52
CA TRP A 496 -12.56 16.72 -3.01
C TRP A 496 -12.56 17.06 -1.51
N GLY A 497 -11.48 16.69 -0.82
CA GLY A 497 -11.20 17.16 0.53
C GLY A 497 -10.84 18.65 0.52
N LYS A 498 -11.26 19.38 1.55
CA LYS A 498 -11.01 20.82 1.69
C LYS A 498 -9.95 21.04 2.78
N ASP A 499 -8.77 21.51 2.38
CA ASP A 499 -7.75 21.97 3.32
C ASP A 499 -8.11 23.36 3.81
N ILE A 500 -8.00 23.61 5.11
CA ILE A 500 -8.34 24.90 5.70
C ILE A 500 -7.14 25.43 6.46
N LYS A 501 -6.63 26.57 6.01
CA LYS A 501 -5.63 27.36 6.72
C LYS A 501 -6.38 28.39 7.56
N TYR A 502 -6.24 28.35 8.88
CA TYR A 502 -6.93 29.27 9.77
C TYR A 502 -5.98 29.81 10.85
N HIS A 503 -6.39 30.94 11.41
CA HIS A 503 -5.79 31.59 12.57
C HIS A 503 -6.92 32.08 13.48
N VAL A 504 -6.71 31.98 14.78
CA VAL A 504 -7.69 32.39 15.80
C VAL A 504 -6.93 33.15 16.87
N LEU A 505 -7.46 34.31 17.25
CA LEU A 505 -6.90 35.22 18.22
C LEU A 505 -7.92 35.50 19.32
N VAL A 506 -7.41 35.84 20.49
CA VAL A 506 -8.18 36.14 21.69
C VAL A 506 -7.63 37.45 22.24
N GLU A 507 -8.46 38.49 22.23
CA GLU A 507 -8.10 39.90 22.51
C GLU A 507 -8.79 40.41 23.78
#